data_AF-A0A177KAF4-F1
#
_entry.id   AF-A0A177KAF4-F1
#
_cell.length_a   1.000
_cell.length_b   1.000
_cell.length_c   1.000
_cell.angle_alpha   90.00
_cell.angle_beta   90.00
_cell.angle_gamma   90.00
#
_symmetry.space_group_name_H-M   'P 1'
#
loop_
_entity.id
_entity.type
_entity.pdbx_description
1 polymer ?
#
loop_
_entity_poly.entity_id
_entity_poly.type
_entity_poly.pdbx_seq_one_letter_code
_entity_poly.pdbx_strand_id
1 'polypeptide(L)'
;MNPTDLDDTLTTMAVPLSSELRTAALGVVDATTPRRVREGKRPRARWVLPVVVGGALALTAGAGTASVMMSHWAGVGMPLENVRSNEPIPVTWTTGTGHVEQCRAWIELRNPQVGDPATLDRAISQHGWTGLGQRLYDAAPPLAGDADGERRVDEALEPVLRSFAGEAFPGVAWLGETRNASARAVDAWGMTCVPEAEG
;
A
#
# COMPACT_ATOMS: atom_id res chain seq x y z
N MET A 1 3.48 -10.71 -31.75
CA MET A 1 4.53 -9.89 -31.10
C MET A 1 5.80 -10.70 -31.07
N ASN A 2 6.88 -10.16 -31.60
CA ASN A 2 8.19 -10.83 -31.62
C ASN A 2 8.91 -10.53 -30.29
N PRO A 3 9.77 -11.42 -29.75
CA PRO A 3 10.46 -11.19 -28.47
C PRO A 3 11.30 -9.90 -28.46
N THR A 4 11.85 -9.53 -29.61
CA THR A 4 12.65 -8.32 -29.80
C THR A 4 11.84 -7.03 -29.65
N ASP A 5 10.55 -7.06 -30.00
CA ASP A 5 9.68 -5.89 -29.84
C ASP A 5 9.44 -5.57 -28.35
N LEU A 6 9.45 -6.59 -27.49
CA LEU A 6 9.23 -6.42 -26.06
C LEU A 6 10.44 -5.75 -25.38
N ASP A 7 11.66 -6.16 -25.72
CA ASP A 7 12.88 -5.54 -25.20
C ASP A 7 12.99 -4.08 -25.64
N ASP A 8 12.71 -3.76 -26.90
CA ASP A 8 12.72 -2.37 -27.38
C ASP A 8 11.64 -1.52 -26.70
N THR A 9 10.47 -2.11 -26.41
CA THR A 9 9.39 -1.43 -25.69
C THR A 9 9.76 -1.19 -24.22
N LEU A 10 10.39 -2.16 -23.55
CA LEU A 10 10.84 -2.02 -22.17
C LEU A 10 11.97 -0.99 -22.04
N THR A 11 12.88 -0.94 -23.02
CA THR A 11 13.99 0.01 -23.02
C THR A 11 13.51 1.45 -23.28
N THR A 12 12.43 1.62 -24.05
CA THR A 12 11.81 2.94 -24.30
C THR A 12 10.90 3.41 -23.16
N MET A 13 10.38 2.49 -22.34
CA MET A 13 9.64 2.81 -21.10
C MET A 13 10.54 3.06 -19.88
N ALA A 14 11.85 2.78 -19.99
CA ALA A 14 12.81 3.08 -18.94
C ALA A 14 12.98 4.61 -18.81
N VAL A 15 12.25 5.20 -17.86
CA VAL A 15 12.40 6.62 -17.51
C VAL A 15 13.84 6.84 -17.07
N PRO A 16 14.60 7.76 -17.71
CA PRO A 16 15.94 8.07 -17.26
C PRO A 16 15.87 8.57 -15.82
N LEU A 17 16.63 7.92 -14.93
CA LEU A 17 16.71 8.29 -13.52
C LEU A 17 16.98 9.80 -13.41
N SER A 18 16.21 10.48 -12.55
CA SER A 18 16.45 11.90 -12.25
C SER A 18 17.90 12.10 -11.82
N SER A 19 18.46 13.28 -12.08
CA SER A 19 19.84 13.61 -11.71
C SER A 19 20.11 13.38 -10.22
N GLU A 20 19.10 13.57 -9.38
CA GLU A 20 19.14 13.32 -7.93
C GLU A 20 19.27 11.82 -7.62
N LEU A 21 18.43 10.97 -8.22
CA LEU A 21 18.51 9.51 -8.06
C LEU A 21 19.81 8.94 -8.65
N ARG A 22 20.30 9.53 -9.74
CA ARG A 22 21.58 9.16 -10.33
C ARG A 22 22.75 9.53 -9.44
N THR A 23 22.72 10.71 -8.82
CA THR A 23 23.73 11.15 -7.85
C THR A 23 23.71 10.29 -6.59
N ALA A 24 22.53 9.95 -6.08
CA ALA A 24 22.36 9.05 -4.95
C ALA A 24 22.89 7.64 -5.27
N ALA A 25 22.56 7.09 -6.44
CA ALA A 25 23.07 5.81 -6.90
C ALA A 25 24.60 5.81 -7.04
N LEU A 26 25.18 6.86 -7.61
CA LEU A 26 26.64 7.02 -7.71
C LEU A 26 27.30 7.21 -6.34
N GLY A 27 26.64 7.90 -5.41
CA GLY A 27 27.10 8.05 -4.03
C GLY A 27 27.13 6.72 -3.27
N VAL A 28 26.12 5.87 -3.45
CA VAL A 28 26.09 4.52 -2.88
C VAL A 28 27.17 3.64 -3.50
N VAL A 29 27.36 3.70 -4.83
CA VAL A 29 28.45 2.97 -5.51
C VAL A 29 29.80 3.41 -4.98
N ASP A 30 30.04 4.72 -4.85
CA ASP A 30 31.31 5.20 -4.29
C ASP A 30 31.47 4.69 -2.85
N ALA A 31 30.50 4.93 -1.97
CA ALA A 31 30.55 4.53 -0.55
C ALA A 31 30.77 3.02 -0.35
N THR A 32 30.25 2.18 -1.25
CA THR A 32 30.38 0.72 -1.16
C THR A 32 31.58 0.16 -1.92
N THR A 33 32.24 0.95 -2.78
CA THR A 33 33.41 0.51 -3.53
C THR A 33 34.64 0.44 -2.61
N PRO A 34 35.28 -0.75 -2.47
CA PRO A 34 36.46 -0.89 -1.62
C PRO A 34 37.61 0.00 -2.07
N ARG A 35 38.32 0.62 -1.12
CA ARG A 35 39.43 1.56 -1.38
C ARG A 35 40.51 1.04 -2.35
N ARG A 36 40.78 -0.28 -2.36
CA ARG A 36 41.75 -0.92 -3.27
C ARG A 36 41.30 -0.93 -4.74
N VAL A 37 40.00 -0.99 -4.99
CA VAL A 37 39.42 -0.93 -6.35
C VAL A 37 39.48 0.51 -6.87
N ARG A 38 39.25 1.51 -5.99
CA ARG A 38 39.46 2.93 -6.33
C ARG A 38 40.91 3.27 -6.71
N GLU A 39 41.89 2.55 -6.14
CA GLU A 39 43.32 2.68 -6.47
C GLU A 39 43.76 1.88 -7.71
N GLY A 40 42.82 1.30 -8.49
CA GLY A 40 43.11 0.58 -9.74
C GLY A 40 43.77 -0.80 -9.56
N LYS A 41 43.79 -1.34 -8.34
CA LYS A 41 44.42 -2.65 -8.06
C LYS A 41 43.41 -3.77 -8.26
N ARG A 42 43.82 -4.85 -8.96
CA ARG A 42 42.96 -6.01 -9.24
C ARG A 42 42.45 -6.65 -7.93
N PRO A 43 41.12 -6.81 -7.74
CA PRO A 43 40.58 -7.43 -6.54
C PRO A 43 40.98 -8.91 -6.47
N ARG A 44 41.46 -9.36 -5.31
CA ARG A 44 41.74 -10.78 -5.08
C ARG A 44 40.41 -11.53 -4.97
N ALA A 45 40.25 -12.61 -5.74
CA ALA A 45 39.00 -13.39 -5.83
C ALA A 45 38.38 -13.76 -4.48
N ARG A 46 39.20 -13.95 -3.43
CA ARG A 46 38.77 -14.25 -2.06
C ARG A 46 37.93 -13.15 -1.38
N TRP A 47 37.92 -11.92 -1.89
CA TRP A 47 37.16 -10.80 -1.33
C TRP A 47 35.96 -10.36 -2.18
N VAL A 48 35.78 -10.93 -3.37
CA VAL A 48 34.66 -10.59 -4.27
C VAL A 48 33.36 -11.19 -3.76
N LEU A 49 33.40 -12.44 -3.26
CA LEU A 49 32.22 -13.13 -2.73
C LEU A 49 31.56 -12.39 -1.55
N PRO A 50 32.29 -11.99 -0.48
CA PRO A 50 31.65 -11.33 0.67
C PRO A 50 31.14 -9.92 0.35
N VAL A 51 31.73 -9.20 -0.62
CA VAL A 51 31.24 -7.87 -1.03
C VAL A 51 29.98 -7.98 -1.89
N VAL A 52 29.88 -8.98 -2.77
CA VAL A 52 28.65 -9.25 -3.52
C VAL A 52 27.53 -9.70 -2.59
N VAL A 53 27.82 -10.58 -1.63
CA VAL A 53 26.83 -11.04 -0.64
C VAL A 53 26.43 -9.92 0.33
N GLY A 54 27.40 -9.14 0.84
CA GLY A 54 27.12 -8.01 1.73
C GLY A 54 26.40 -6.84 1.05
N GLY A 55 26.75 -6.56 -0.22
CA GLY A 55 26.06 -5.56 -1.05
C GLY A 55 24.64 -5.99 -1.42
N ALA A 56 24.42 -7.27 -1.74
CA ALA A 56 23.09 -7.83 -1.95
C ALA A 56 22.22 -7.78 -0.67
N LEU A 57 22.83 -8.02 0.50
CA LEU A 57 22.16 -7.90 1.80
C LEU A 57 21.84 -6.44 2.18
N ALA A 58 22.72 -5.49 1.85
CA ALA A 58 22.45 -4.06 2.06
C ALA A 58 21.39 -3.51 1.08
N LEU A 59 21.35 -3.99 -0.16
CA LEU A 59 20.28 -3.68 -1.12
C LEU A 59 18.94 -4.32 -0.74
N THR A 60 18.93 -5.50 -0.12
CA THR A 60 17.70 -6.07 0.45
C THR A 60 17.28 -5.37 1.74
N ALA A 61 18.21 -4.84 2.54
CA ALA A 61 17.88 -3.97 3.66
C ALA A 61 17.32 -2.61 3.21
N GLY A 62 17.84 -2.02 2.13
CA GLY A 62 17.30 -0.81 1.51
C GLY A 62 15.94 -1.03 0.84
N ALA A 63 15.71 -2.20 0.24
CA ALA A 63 14.39 -2.62 -0.23
C ALA A 63 13.36 -2.70 0.91
N GLY A 64 13.81 -2.96 2.15
CA GLY A 64 12.98 -2.95 3.35
C GLY A 64 12.20 -1.64 3.55
N THR A 65 12.81 -0.49 3.23
CA THR A 65 12.14 0.82 3.32
C THR A 65 11.23 1.12 2.13
N ALA A 66 11.54 0.59 0.94
CA ALA A 66 10.64 0.68 -0.23
C ALA A 66 9.41 -0.22 -0.07
N SER A 67 9.50 -1.30 0.71
CA SER A 67 8.35 -2.11 1.12
C SER A 67 7.45 -1.48 2.18
N VAL A 68 7.87 -0.41 2.87
CA VAL A 68 6.96 0.34 3.76
C VAL A 68 5.89 1.09 2.95
N MET A 69 6.10 1.28 1.64
CA MET A 69 5.07 1.73 0.72
C MET A 69 4.21 0.59 0.15
N MET A 70 4.47 -0.69 0.46
CA MET A 70 3.80 -1.86 -0.15
C MET A 70 2.81 -2.59 0.77
N SER A 71 2.58 -2.13 2.00
CA SER A 71 1.42 -2.57 2.81
C SER A 71 0.14 -1.80 2.48
N HIS A 72 0.19 -0.86 1.52
CA HIS A 72 -0.91 0.01 1.12
C HIS A 72 -1.96 -0.70 0.26
N TRP A 73 -3.18 -0.90 0.77
CA TRP A 73 -4.35 -1.04 -0.08
C TRP A 73 -4.42 0.13 -1.07
N ALA A 74 -4.01 1.34 -0.65
CA ALA A 74 -3.82 2.51 -1.52
C ALA A 74 -2.82 2.30 -2.69
N GLY A 75 -1.91 1.34 -2.62
CA GLY A 75 -0.93 0.98 -3.66
C GLY A 75 -1.31 -0.24 -4.50
N VAL A 76 -2.41 -0.93 -4.17
CA VAL A 76 -2.96 -2.00 -5.01
C VAL A 76 -3.54 -1.38 -6.28
N GLY A 77 -3.12 -1.92 -7.43
CA GLY A 77 -3.59 -1.48 -8.75
C GLY A 77 -5.10 -1.62 -8.88
N MET A 78 -5.71 -0.65 -9.55
CA MET A 78 -7.16 -0.58 -9.79
C MET A 78 -7.43 -0.65 -11.29
N PRO A 79 -8.58 -1.19 -11.72
CA PRO A 79 -9.09 -0.98 -13.07
C PRO A 79 -9.12 0.52 -13.41
N LEU A 80 -8.88 0.88 -14.67
CA LEU A 80 -8.77 2.28 -15.11
C LEU A 80 -10.08 3.06 -14.93
N GLU A 81 -11.19 2.35 -14.97
CA GLU A 81 -12.55 2.84 -14.79
C GLU A 81 -12.96 2.99 -13.31
N ASN A 82 -12.13 2.56 -12.38
CA ASN A 82 -12.39 2.64 -10.95
C ASN A 82 -11.71 3.87 -10.34
N VAL A 83 -12.30 4.40 -9.26
CA VAL A 83 -11.71 5.47 -8.46
C VAL A 83 -11.81 5.14 -6.99
N ARG A 84 -10.69 5.22 -6.29
CA ARG A 84 -10.60 5.12 -4.83
C ARG A 84 -10.73 6.48 -4.16
N SER A 85 -11.29 6.51 -2.95
CA SER A 85 -11.29 7.72 -2.12
C SER A 85 -9.88 8.23 -1.89
N ASN A 86 -9.69 9.54 -1.93
CA ASN A 86 -8.44 10.18 -1.53
C ASN A 86 -8.37 10.35 -0.02
N GLU A 87 -9.53 10.62 0.60
CA GLU A 87 -9.63 10.74 2.05
C GLU A 87 -9.67 9.34 2.69
N PRO A 88 -8.74 9.00 3.61
CA PRO A 88 -8.78 7.75 4.33
C PRO A 88 -9.78 7.80 5.49
N ILE A 89 -10.42 6.67 5.76
CA ILE A 89 -11.23 6.44 6.96
C ILE A 89 -10.28 6.03 8.09
N PRO A 90 -10.16 6.79 9.20
CA PRO A 90 -9.27 6.43 10.30
C PRO A 90 -9.86 5.27 11.11
N VAL A 91 -9.06 4.23 11.34
CA VAL A 91 -9.42 3.06 12.14
C VAL A 91 -8.32 2.86 13.18
N THR A 92 -8.63 3.08 14.46
CA THR A 92 -7.65 2.99 15.55
C THR A 92 -8.23 2.23 16.72
N TRP A 93 -7.44 1.34 17.32
CA TRP A 93 -7.82 0.59 18.51
C TRP A 93 -6.61 0.30 19.39
N THR A 94 -6.88 -0.05 20.65
CA THR A 94 -5.89 -0.55 21.60
C THR A 94 -6.13 -2.03 21.83
N THR A 95 -5.10 -2.84 21.65
CA THR A 95 -5.18 -4.29 21.83
C THR A 95 -5.25 -4.66 23.32
N GLY A 96 -5.57 -5.92 23.61
CA GLY A 96 -5.55 -6.43 24.99
C GLY A 96 -4.17 -6.38 25.67
N THR A 97 -3.08 -6.21 24.92
CA THR A 97 -1.72 -6.03 25.45
C THR A 97 -1.36 -4.56 25.69
N GLY A 98 -2.25 -3.63 25.35
CA GLY A 98 -2.02 -2.19 25.44
C GLY A 98 -1.29 -1.59 24.22
N HIS A 99 -1.04 -2.38 23.17
CA HIS A 99 -0.50 -1.89 21.90
C HIS A 99 -1.57 -1.08 21.15
N VAL A 100 -1.19 0.00 20.46
CA VAL A 100 -2.13 0.87 19.72
C VAL A 100 -1.95 0.67 18.22
N GLU A 101 -2.93 0.04 17.60
CA GLU A 101 -3.00 -0.15 16.15
C GLU A 101 -3.62 1.07 15.48
N GLN A 102 -2.97 1.54 14.41
CA GLN A 102 -3.45 2.67 13.60
C GLN A 102 -3.53 2.27 12.14
N CYS A 103 -4.74 2.21 11.63
CA CYS A 103 -5.02 1.81 10.26
C CYS A 103 -5.83 2.87 9.53
N ARG A 104 -5.79 2.77 8.20
CA ARG A 104 -6.55 3.60 7.28
C ARG A 104 -7.33 2.68 6.35
N ALA A 105 -8.60 2.98 6.15
CA ALA A 105 -9.44 2.27 5.21
C ALA A 105 -9.87 3.18 4.07
N TRP A 106 -10.20 2.58 2.92
CA TRP A 106 -10.62 3.30 1.73
C TRP A 106 -11.69 2.51 0.98
N ILE A 107 -12.45 3.21 0.14
CA ILE A 107 -13.53 2.67 -0.67
C ILE A 107 -13.20 2.93 -2.15
N GLU A 108 -13.41 1.93 -3.01
CA GLU A 108 -13.22 2.00 -4.45
C GLU A 108 -14.56 1.93 -5.17
N LEU A 109 -14.86 2.96 -5.96
CA LEU A 109 -16.04 3.07 -6.80
C LEU A 109 -15.73 2.61 -8.21
N ARG A 110 -16.57 1.74 -8.75
CA ARG A 110 -16.56 1.37 -10.16
C ARG A 110 -17.54 2.24 -10.95
N ASN A 111 -17.13 2.64 -12.16
CA ASN A 111 -17.87 3.55 -13.05
C ASN A 111 -18.39 4.80 -12.32
N PRO A 112 -17.54 5.56 -11.61
CA PRO A 112 -17.97 6.75 -10.91
C PRO A 112 -18.47 7.82 -11.90
N GLN A 113 -19.49 8.56 -11.50
CA GLN A 113 -19.98 9.72 -12.22
C GLN A 113 -19.13 10.96 -11.88
N VAL A 114 -19.25 12.00 -12.71
CA VAL A 114 -18.60 13.29 -12.44
C VAL A 114 -19.06 13.81 -11.07
N GLY A 115 -18.11 14.02 -10.17
CA GLY A 115 -18.36 14.51 -8.81
C GLY A 115 -18.49 13.42 -7.73
N ASP A 116 -18.58 12.14 -8.10
CA ASP A 116 -18.64 11.05 -7.13
C ASP A 116 -17.40 10.98 -6.21
N PRO A 117 -16.15 11.08 -6.72
CA PRO A 117 -14.98 11.03 -5.85
C PRO A 117 -14.98 12.15 -4.81
N ALA A 118 -15.30 13.38 -5.22
CA ALA A 118 -15.39 14.52 -4.32
C ALA A 118 -16.56 14.40 -3.31
N THR A 119 -17.64 13.72 -3.70
CA THR A 119 -18.77 13.43 -2.81
C THR A 119 -18.38 12.40 -1.76
N LEU A 120 -17.69 11.33 -2.17
CA LEU A 120 -17.16 10.30 -1.27
C LEU A 120 -16.16 10.91 -0.27
N ASP A 121 -15.16 11.64 -0.74
CA ASP A 121 -14.14 12.27 0.11
C ASP A 121 -14.77 13.26 1.11
N ARG A 122 -15.79 14.02 0.68
CA ARG A 122 -16.55 14.90 1.57
C ARG A 122 -17.35 14.12 2.60
N ALA A 123 -18.03 13.05 2.20
CA ALA A 123 -18.79 12.20 3.10
C ALA A 123 -17.86 11.57 4.15
N ILE A 124 -16.67 11.11 3.76
CA ILE A 124 -15.68 10.54 4.67
C ILE A 124 -15.22 11.59 5.68
N SER A 125 -14.78 12.76 5.22
CA SER A 125 -14.27 13.83 6.10
C SER A 125 -15.32 14.41 7.05
N GLN A 126 -16.61 14.37 6.68
CA GLN A 126 -17.71 14.85 7.52
C GLN A 126 -18.25 13.78 8.49
N HIS A 127 -17.89 12.52 8.31
CA HIS A 127 -18.37 11.43 9.14
C HIS A 127 -17.58 11.32 10.46
N GLY A 128 -18.28 11.06 11.56
CA GLY A 128 -17.70 10.97 12.90
C GLY A 128 -17.05 9.62 13.18
N TRP A 129 -15.89 9.34 12.57
CA TRP A 129 -15.19 8.06 12.70
C TRP A 129 -14.57 7.77 14.08
N THR A 130 -14.63 8.72 15.02
CA THR A 130 -14.02 8.59 16.34
C THR A 130 -14.45 7.31 17.05
N GLY A 131 -13.46 6.53 17.49
CA GLY A 131 -13.66 5.27 18.21
C GLY A 131 -14.22 4.12 17.35
N LEU A 132 -14.31 4.27 16.02
CA LEU A 132 -14.75 3.18 15.13
C LEU A 132 -13.92 1.92 15.37
N GLY A 133 -12.59 2.01 15.24
CA GLY A 133 -11.70 0.86 15.38
C GLY A 133 -11.87 0.14 16.72
N GLN A 134 -11.90 0.87 17.84
CA GLN A 134 -12.13 0.27 19.15
C GLN A 134 -13.49 -0.45 19.25
N ARG A 135 -14.57 0.15 18.74
CA ARG A 135 -15.89 -0.49 18.72
C ARG A 135 -15.89 -1.79 17.92
N LEU A 136 -15.20 -1.81 16.77
CA LEU A 136 -15.06 -3.02 15.94
C LEU A 136 -14.23 -4.08 16.67
N TYR A 137 -13.10 -3.67 17.27
CA TYR A 137 -12.21 -4.53 18.05
C TYR A 137 -12.95 -5.19 19.22
N ASP A 138 -13.77 -4.44 19.96
CA ASP A 138 -14.49 -4.91 21.14
C ASP A 138 -15.71 -5.79 20.79
N ALA A 139 -16.35 -5.55 19.65
CA ALA A 139 -17.56 -6.27 19.24
C ALA A 139 -17.26 -7.67 18.67
N ALA A 140 -16.08 -7.86 18.06
CA ALA A 140 -15.69 -9.11 17.46
C ALA A 140 -14.95 -10.03 18.45
N PRO A 141 -15.26 -11.35 18.48
CA PRO A 141 -14.53 -12.28 19.33
C PRO A 141 -13.05 -12.37 18.88
N PRO A 142 -12.11 -12.62 19.81
CA PRO A 142 -10.72 -12.87 19.44
C PRO A 142 -10.60 -14.07 18.48
N LEU A 143 -9.82 -13.90 17.41
CA LEU A 143 -9.57 -14.96 16.42
C LEU A 143 -8.19 -15.60 16.67
N ALA A 144 -8.07 -16.89 16.38
CA ALA A 144 -6.79 -17.60 16.53
C ALA A 144 -5.74 -17.03 15.54
N GLY A 145 -4.59 -16.61 16.08
CA GLY A 145 -3.51 -15.99 15.29
C GLY A 145 -3.74 -14.52 14.92
N ASP A 146 -4.66 -13.83 15.61
CA ASP A 146 -4.99 -12.41 15.40
C ASP A 146 -4.75 -11.63 16.70
N ALA A 147 -3.50 -11.62 17.19
CA ALA A 147 -3.15 -10.98 18.46
C ALA A 147 -3.41 -9.47 18.42
N ASP A 148 -3.10 -8.87 17.28
CA ASP A 148 -3.23 -7.44 17.03
C ASP A 148 -4.67 -7.05 16.71
N GLY A 149 -5.51 -8.02 16.30
CA GLY A 149 -6.94 -7.80 16.03
C GLY A 149 -7.22 -7.17 14.67
N GLU A 150 -6.24 -7.10 13.78
CA GLU A 150 -6.41 -6.55 12.43
C GLU A 150 -7.49 -7.30 11.67
N ARG A 151 -7.45 -8.64 11.67
CA ARG A 151 -8.41 -9.45 10.89
C ARG A 151 -9.83 -9.30 11.41
N ARG A 152 -10.03 -9.34 12.72
CA ARG A 152 -11.38 -9.19 13.28
C ARG A 152 -11.95 -7.79 13.09
N VAL A 153 -11.09 -6.75 13.09
CA VAL A 153 -11.51 -5.37 12.79
C VAL A 153 -11.86 -5.24 11.30
N ASP A 154 -11.04 -5.81 10.41
CA ASP A 154 -11.28 -5.84 8.96
C ASP A 154 -12.63 -6.51 8.63
N GLU A 155 -12.87 -7.72 9.14
CA GLU A 155 -14.14 -8.45 8.94
C GLU A 155 -15.36 -7.66 9.45
N ALA A 156 -15.22 -6.96 10.58
CA ALA A 156 -16.28 -6.15 11.16
C ALA A 156 -16.48 -4.79 10.45
N LEU A 157 -15.50 -4.33 9.67
CA LEU A 157 -15.51 -3.04 8.99
C LEU A 157 -16.41 -3.05 7.75
N GLU A 158 -16.46 -4.15 7.00
CA GLU A 158 -17.27 -4.29 5.78
C GLU A 158 -18.72 -3.80 5.94
N PRO A 159 -19.52 -4.29 6.91
CA PRO A 159 -20.92 -3.87 7.03
C PRO A 159 -21.06 -2.37 7.33
N VAL A 160 -20.10 -1.78 8.04
CA VAL A 160 -20.06 -0.34 8.31
C VAL A 160 -19.81 0.44 7.02
N LEU A 161 -18.82 0.02 6.24
CA LEU A 161 -18.51 0.67 4.96
C LEU A 161 -19.65 0.52 3.94
N ARG A 162 -20.32 -0.64 3.93
CA ARG A 162 -21.51 -0.87 3.10
C ARG A 162 -22.65 0.08 3.47
N SER A 163 -22.95 0.21 4.76
CA SER A 163 -23.98 1.14 5.23
C SER A 163 -23.62 2.58 4.86
N PHE A 164 -22.39 3.00 5.15
CA PHE A 164 -21.89 4.33 4.84
C PHE A 164 -21.94 4.65 3.34
N ALA A 165 -21.52 3.72 2.48
CA ALA A 165 -21.60 3.89 1.03
C ALA A 165 -23.05 4.02 0.54
N GLY A 166 -23.98 3.26 1.13
CA GLY A 166 -25.42 3.36 0.83
C GLY A 166 -26.02 4.71 1.26
N GLU A 167 -25.53 5.30 2.35
CA GLU A 167 -25.93 6.65 2.79
C GLU A 167 -25.37 7.74 1.87
N ALA A 168 -24.09 7.65 1.50
CA ALA A 168 -23.43 8.60 0.61
C ALA A 168 -23.98 8.52 -0.82
N PHE A 169 -24.32 7.31 -1.28
CA PHE A 169 -24.77 7.02 -2.63
C PHE A 169 -25.99 6.09 -2.61
N PRO A 170 -27.20 6.65 -2.44
CA PRO A 170 -28.42 5.85 -2.38
C PRO A 170 -28.59 4.94 -3.60
N GLY A 171 -28.73 3.64 -3.35
CA GLY A 171 -28.90 2.62 -4.38
C GLY A 171 -27.59 2.15 -5.05
N VAL A 172 -26.42 2.53 -4.55
CA VAL A 172 -25.14 1.95 -4.99
C VAL A 172 -25.13 0.46 -4.66
N ALA A 173 -24.77 -0.37 -5.64
CA ALA A 173 -24.57 -1.80 -5.42
C ALA A 173 -23.24 -2.03 -4.67
N TRP A 174 -23.20 -3.04 -3.81
CA TRP A 174 -21.95 -3.51 -3.21
C TRP A 174 -21.25 -4.55 -4.09
N LEU A 175 -19.98 -4.82 -3.77
CA LEU A 175 -19.15 -5.83 -4.40
C LEU A 175 -19.93 -7.14 -4.63
N GLY A 176 -20.01 -7.56 -5.89
CA GLY A 176 -20.66 -8.81 -6.29
C GLY A 176 -22.20 -8.77 -6.36
N GLU A 177 -22.87 -7.71 -5.89
CA GLU A 177 -24.34 -7.63 -5.90
C GLU A 177 -24.93 -7.37 -7.29
N THR A 178 -24.16 -6.73 -8.18
CA THR A 178 -24.57 -6.52 -9.57
C THR A 178 -23.62 -7.20 -10.55
N ARG A 179 -24.21 -7.96 -11.49
CA ARG A 179 -23.48 -8.58 -12.61
C ARG A 179 -23.24 -7.60 -13.77
N ASN A 180 -23.84 -6.42 -13.72
CA ASN A 180 -23.61 -5.40 -14.73
C ASN A 180 -22.28 -4.68 -14.44
N ALA A 181 -21.24 -5.02 -15.20
CA ALA A 181 -19.92 -4.44 -15.09
C ALA A 181 -19.90 -2.93 -15.35
N SER A 182 -20.88 -2.39 -16.09
CA SER A 182 -21.04 -0.95 -16.36
C SER A 182 -21.88 -0.21 -15.32
N ALA A 183 -22.47 -0.93 -14.35
CA ALA A 183 -23.20 -0.29 -13.27
C ALA A 183 -22.23 0.38 -12.29
N ARG A 184 -22.66 1.53 -11.77
CA ARG A 184 -22.04 2.19 -10.64
C ARG A 184 -22.16 1.30 -9.39
N ALA A 185 -21.04 1.02 -8.74
CA ALA A 185 -20.99 0.16 -7.56
C ALA A 185 -19.79 0.51 -6.68
N VAL A 186 -19.81 0.06 -5.43
CA VAL A 186 -18.56 -0.16 -4.68
C VAL A 186 -17.97 -1.47 -5.18
N ASP A 187 -16.77 -1.40 -5.75
CA ASP A 187 -16.11 -2.55 -6.38
C ASP A 187 -15.09 -3.20 -5.45
N ALA A 188 -14.50 -2.40 -4.56
CA ALA A 188 -13.59 -2.91 -3.55
C ALA A 188 -13.56 -1.98 -2.34
N TRP A 189 -13.08 -2.51 -1.22
CA TRP A 189 -12.68 -1.76 -0.04
C TRP A 189 -11.46 -2.47 0.58
N GLY A 190 -10.73 -1.78 1.43
CA GLY A 190 -9.66 -2.40 2.19
C GLY A 190 -9.00 -1.44 3.16
N MET A 191 -8.15 -2.02 4.00
CA MET A 191 -7.50 -1.36 5.12
C MET A 191 -5.99 -1.62 5.09
N THR A 192 -5.22 -0.67 5.61
CA THR A 192 -3.78 -0.79 5.85
C THR A 192 -3.45 -0.25 7.22
N CYS A 193 -2.75 -1.04 8.02
CA CYS A 193 -2.19 -0.63 9.30
C CYS A 193 -0.78 -0.05 9.14
N VAL A 194 -0.49 1.01 9.89
CA VAL A 194 0.84 1.65 9.93
C VAL A 194 1.76 0.70 10.70
N PRO A 195 2.92 0.30 10.14
CA PRO A 195 3.87 -0.52 10.87
C PRO A 195 4.30 0.16 12.18
N GLU A 196 4.58 -0.62 13.22
CA GLU A 196 5.23 -0.09 14.42
C GLU A 196 6.48 0.69 14.00
N ALA A 197 6.56 1.96 14.39
CA ALA A 197 7.80 2.70 14.26
C ALA A 197 8.80 2.06 15.23
N GLU A 198 9.82 1.38 14.69
CA GLU A 198 10.95 0.90 15.51
C GLU A 198 11.54 2.12 16.25
N GLY A 199 11.35 2.12 17.58
CA GLY A 199 11.87 3.14 18.49
C GLY A 199 13.32 2.92 18.87
#